data_AF-A0A947YSG6-F1
#
_entry.id   AF-A0A947YSG6-F1
#
_cell.length_a   1.000
_cell.length_b   1.000
_cell.length_c   1.000
_cell.angle_alpha   90.00
_cell.angle_beta   90.00
_cell.angle_gamma   90.00
#
_symmetry.space_group_name_H-M   'P 1'
#
loop_
_entity.id
_entity.type
_entity.pdbx_description
1 polymer ?
#
loop_
_entity_poly.entity_id
_entity_poly.type
_entity_poly.pdbx_seq_one_letter_code
_entity_poly.pdbx_strand_id
1 'polypeptide(L)'
;IDEVIKMFKKYFFGAFLFLILGVIASVSSAEVMFFGEFRALDPFQPANQLEITVRAWVEPSTQTDYFTYYYKLTSNKESKQDMYSFKLIVKDSAVENSGSLRDDDISSPLGWDGRVSEGATAWIGLYGKRINLISWFNTTSINPEDPRYPPAHPLKPGSTSEGFSFKSKGLPTIEDFWARGWVRAPSEWEIIERVNEKFGTDFPNHPSGMPPNEMILAVWPGFRYIYENAFSSKTLSAKLPPETFEPLSFLDNLISLKEQAYSLGWIDNKGILNSLDQKLEAAKKNIEKGKVNTAKNILGAFINEVEAQKEKHLSSEAYALLKFNAQYLIENL
;
A
#
# COMPACT_ATOMS: atom_id res chain seq x y z
N ILE A 1 49.10 23.14 20.74
CA ILE A 1 48.01 22.58 19.89
C ILE A 1 46.66 23.11 20.35
N ASP A 2 46.34 23.07 21.65
CA ASP A 2 45.06 23.58 22.17
C ASP A 2 44.81 25.07 21.95
N GLU A 3 45.84 25.92 22.06
CA GLU A 3 45.68 27.35 21.74
C GLU A 3 45.45 27.60 20.25
N VAL A 4 46.07 26.80 19.37
CA VAL A 4 45.86 26.88 17.91
C VAL A 4 44.44 26.43 17.56
N ILE A 5 43.91 25.40 18.22
CA ILE A 5 42.52 24.94 18.05
C ILE A 5 41.53 25.99 18.58
N LYS A 6 41.84 26.66 19.70
CA LYS A 6 41.00 27.73 20.26
C LYS A 6 40.97 28.96 19.35
N MET A 7 42.10 29.29 18.73
CA MET A 7 42.21 30.39 17.78
C MET A 7 41.48 30.06 16.46
N PHE A 8 41.62 28.82 15.95
CA PHE A 8 40.86 28.37 14.77
C PHE A 8 39.35 28.40 15.00
N LYS A 9 38.86 27.93 16.17
CA LYS A 9 37.43 28.01 16.50
C LYS A 9 36.92 29.44 16.63
N LYS A 10 37.73 30.41 17.05
CA LYS A 10 37.29 31.80 17.20
C LYS A 10 37.19 32.54 15.87
N TYR A 11 38.14 32.32 14.94
CA TYR A 11 38.18 33.05 13.67
C TYR A 11 37.43 32.34 12.54
N PHE A 12 37.42 30.99 12.52
CA PHE A 12 36.76 30.24 11.46
C PHE A 12 35.24 30.24 11.63
N PHE A 13 34.73 30.20 12.87
CA PHE A 13 33.28 30.29 13.12
C PHE A 13 32.74 31.70 12.84
N GLY A 14 33.52 32.75 13.14
CA GLY A 14 33.14 34.13 12.83
C GLY A 14 33.06 34.40 11.33
N ALA A 15 34.08 33.96 10.55
CA ALA A 15 34.11 34.14 9.11
C ALA A 15 33.06 33.29 8.38
N PHE A 16 32.80 32.06 8.84
CA PHE A 16 31.80 31.17 8.25
C PHE A 16 30.37 31.65 8.54
N LEU A 17 30.11 32.20 9.73
CA LEU A 17 28.81 32.78 10.07
C LEU A 17 28.51 34.07 9.28
N PHE A 18 29.54 34.90 9.02
CA PHE A 18 29.39 36.09 8.16
C PHE A 18 29.18 35.75 6.68
N LEU A 19 29.76 34.65 6.18
CA LEU A 19 29.55 34.18 4.82
C LEU A 19 28.14 33.59 4.63
N ILE A 20 27.64 32.84 5.63
CA ILE A 20 26.27 32.33 5.62
C ILE A 20 25.26 33.47 5.78
N LEU A 21 25.47 34.40 6.71
CA LEU A 21 24.55 35.54 6.89
C LEU A 21 24.61 36.53 5.72
N GLY A 22 25.77 36.69 5.06
CA GLY A 22 25.92 37.51 3.86
C GLY A 22 25.21 36.91 2.65
N VAL A 23 25.32 35.59 2.43
CA VAL A 23 24.60 34.87 1.37
C VAL A 23 23.09 34.84 1.66
N ILE A 24 22.68 34.68 2.93
CA ILE A 24 21.27 34.79 3.31
C ILE A 24 20.76 36.22 3.09
N ALA A 25 21.53 37.26 3.43
CA ALA A 25 21.11 38.65 3.27
C ALA A 25 21.02 39.08 1.80
N SER A 26 21.94 38.65 0.93
CA SER A 26 21.90 38.98 -0.51
C SER A 26 20.84 38.21 -1.30
N VAL A 27 20.33 37.11 -0.77
CA VAL A 27 19.20 36.34 -1.34
C VAL A 27 17.85 36.80 -0.73
N SER A 28 17.87 37.54 0.38
CA SER A 28 16.68 37.80 1.22
C SER A 28 15.70 38.89 0.76
N SER A 29 15.93 39.64 -0.32
CA SER A 29 14.97 40.69 -0.72
C SER A 29 14.31 40.52 -2.09
N ALA A 30 14.82 39.65 -2.95
CA ALA A 30 14.21 39.39 -4.27
C ALA A 30 13.70 37.95 -4.45
N GLU A 31 14.38 36.94 -3.85
CA GLU A 31 13.96 35.53 -3.97
C GLU A 31 13.07 35.07 -2.82
N VAL A 32 13.23 35.63 -1.61
CA VAL A 32 12.40 35.27 -0.45
C VAL A 32 10.97 35.82 -0.54
N MET A 33 10.71 36.82 -1.39
CA MET A 33 9.34 37.32 -1.62
C MET A 33 8.51 36.42 -2.56
N PHE A 34 9.11 35.47 -3.28
CA PHE A 34 8.39 34.55 -4.17
C PHE A 34 8.00 33.20 -3.50
N PHE A 35 8.44 32.95 -2.28
CA PHE A 35 8.00 31.81 -1.47
C PHE A 35 6.93 32.19 -0.43
N GLY A 36 6.20 33.28 -0.66
CA GLY A 36 4.96 33.55 0.06
C GLY A 36 3.96 32.44 -0.26
N GLU A 37 3.50 31.74 0.79
CA GLU A 37 2.44 30.72 0.80
C GLU A 37 1.84 30.41 -0.58
N PHE A 38 2.49 29.53 -1.35
CA PHE A 38 1.78 28.80 -2.39
C PHE A 38 0.75 27.92 -1.64
N ARG A 39 -0.39 28.52 -1.29
CA ARG A 39 -1.57 27.79 -0.87
C ARG A 39 -1.89 26.90 -2.05
N ALA A 40 -1.50 25.62 -1.92
CA ALA A 40 -1.73 24.60 -2.91
C ALA A 40 -3.12 24.81 -3.50
N LEU A 41 -3.21 24.84 -4.83
CA LEU A 41 -4.50 24.75 -5.49
C LEU A 41 -5.27 23.62 -4.82
N ASP A 42 -6.51 23.93 -4.43
CA ASP A 42 -7.39 23.02 -3.71
C ASP A 42 -7.31 21.65 -4.42
N PRO A 43 -6.92 20.56 -3.73
CA PRO A 43 -6.69 19.26 -4.37
C PRO A 43 -7.91 18.94 -5.21
N PHE A 44 -7.67 18.64 -6.49
CA PHE A 44 -8.69 18.45 -7.52
C PHE A 44 -9.96 17.82 -6.94
N GLN A 45 -11.00 18.63 -6.74
CA GLN A 45 -12.29 18.12 -6.32
C GLN A 45 -12.97 17.47 -7.52
N PRO A 46 -13.54 16.27 -7.35
CA PRO A 46 -13.62 15.58 -6.08
C PRO A 46 -12.38 14.76 -5.74
N ALA A 47 -12.00 14.78 -4.44
CA ALA A 47 -11.21 13.71 -3.84
C ALA A 47 -11.80 12.34 -4.22
N ASN A 48 -11.04 11.25 -4.19
CA ASN A 48 -11.52 9.95 -4.67
C ASN A 48 -12.88 9.59 -4.05
N GLN A 49 -13.90 9.53 -4.89
CA GLN A 49 -15.27 9.22 -4.52
C GLN A 49 -15.56 7.75 -4.85
N LEU A 50 -14.65 6.90 -4.40
CA LEU A 50 -14.66 5.48 -4.65
C LEU A 50 -14.94 4.76 -3.35
N GLU A 51 -15.87 3.81 -3.40
CA GLU A 51 -16.14 2.89 -2.31
C GLU A 51 -16.01 1.47 -2.87
N ILE A 52 -15.03 0.72 -2.38
CA ILE A 52 -14.68 -0.59 -2.93
C ILE A 52 -14.79 -1.66 -1.84
N THR A 53 -15.41 -2.78 -2.21
CA THR A 53 -15.31 -4.02 -1.45
C THR A 53 -14.30 -4.94 -2.13
N VAL A 54 -13.30 -5.39 -1.37
CA VAL A 54 -12.33 -6.40 -1.81
C VAL A 54 -12.61 -7.70 -1.09
N ARG A 55 -12.81 -8.78 -1.85
CA ARG A 55 -12.86 -10.15 -1.34
C ARG A 55 -11.63 -10.90 -1.79
N ALA A 56 -10.96 -11.57 -0.86
CA ALA A 56 -9.76 -12.34 -1.14
C ALA A 56 -9.87 -13.78 -0.66
N TRP A 57 -9.20 -14.68 -1.37
CA TRP A 57 -9.03 -16.07 -0.97
C TRP A 57 -7.66 -16.58 -1.43
N VAL A 58 -7.25 -17.70 -0.85
CA VAL A 58 -5.93 -18.28 -1.08
C VAL A 58 -6.07 -19.76 -1.39
N GLU A 59 -5.38 -20.20 -2.43
CA GLU A 59 -5.30 -21.61 -2.79
C GLU A 59 -3.84 -22.07 -2.72
N PRO A 60 -3.53 -23.13 -1.96
CA PRO A 60 -2.19 -23.71 -1.95
C PRO A 60 -1.96 -24.45 -3.27
N SER A 61 -0.75 -24.32 -3.81
CA SER A 61 -0.31 -25.13 -4.94
C SER A 61 -0.18 -26.60 -4.52
N THR A 62 -0.63 -27.53 -5.37
CA THR A 62 -0.48 -28.98 -5.12
C THR A 62 0.90 -29.51 -5.47
N GLN A 63 1.70 -28.74 -6.22
CA GLN A 63 2.99 -29.18 -6.76
C GLN A 63 4.17 -28.41 -6.19
N THR A 64 3.92 -27.25 -5.56
CA THR A 64 4.96 -26.32 -5.11
C THR A 64 4.62 -25.75 -3.73
N ASP A 65 5.59 -25.10 -3.09
CA ASP A 65 5.45 -24.38 -1.82
C ASP A 65 4.80 -22.99 -1.97
N TYR A 66 4.07 -22.77 -3.06
CA TYR A 66 3.43 -21.48 -3.36
C TYR A 66 1.97 -21.48 -2.97
N PHE A 67 1.50 -20.28 -2.64
CA PHE A 67 0.10 -19.92 -2.56
C PHE A 67 -0.27 -19.05 -3.75
N THR A 68 -1.48 -19.23 -4.29
CA THR A 68 -2.07 -18.27 -5.22
C THR A 68 -3.11 -17.45 -4.47
N TYR A 69 -2.91 -16.13 -4.46
CA TYR A 69 -3.79 -15.15 -3.85
C TYR A 69 -4.71 -14.59 -4.91
N TYR A 70 -6.00 -14.68 -4.69
CA TYR A 70 -7.02 -14.20 -5.63
C TYR A 70 -7.82 -13.07 -5.03
N TYR A 71 -8.23 -12.13 -5.88
CA TYR A 71 -9.00 -10.96 -5.50
C TYR A 71 -10.20 -10.77 -6.42
N LYS A 72 -11.32 -10.46 -5.77
CA LYS A 72 -12.57 -10.01 -6.39
C LYS A 72 -12.84 -8.60 -5.90
N LEU A 73 -12.91 -7.66 -6.83
CA LEU A 73 -13.16 -6.26 -6.54
C LEU A 73 -14.57 -5.88 -6.99
N THR A 74 -15.33 -5.29 -6.07
CA THR A 74 -16.65 -4.72 -6.35
C THR A 74 -16.59 -3.23 -6.09
N SER A 75 -16.88 -2.42 -7.12
CA SER A 75 -17.14 -1.01 -6.91
C SER A 75 -18.57 -0.85 -6.45
N ASN A 76 -18.77 -0.31 -5.26
CA ASN A 76 -20.09 -0.14 -4.67
C ASN A 76 -20.94 0.80 -5.53
N LYS A 77 -22.27 0.72 -5.42
CA LYS A 77 -23.18 1.51 -6.27
C LYS A 77 -23.12 3.00 -5.94
N GLU A 78 -22.65 3.31 -4.75
CA GLU A 78 -22.46 4.63 -4.16
C GLU A 78 -21.19 5.33 -4.67
N SER A 79 -20.27 4.57 -5.28
CA SER A 79 -19.10 5.12 -5.97
C SER A 79 -19.53 6.10 -7.05
N LYS A 80 -18.86 7.25 -7.12
CA LYS A 80 -19.09 8.28 -8.15
C LYS A 80 -18.01 8.29 -9.23
N GLN A 81 -17.07 7.37 -9.13
CA GLN A 81 -15.93 7.24 -10.02
C GLN A 81 -15.73 5.81 -10.47
N ASP A 82 -15.18 5.70 -11.66
CA ASP A 82 -14.72 4.47 -12.27
C ASP A 82 -13.39 4.05 -11.66
N MET A 83 -13.27 2.86 -11.08
CA MET A 83 -11.97 2.42 -10.58
C MET A 83 -11.06 1.99 -11.74
N TYR A 84 -9.82 2.47 -11.73
CA TYR A 84 -8.81 2.14 -12.76
C TYR A 84 -7.49 1.63 -12.20
N SER A 85 -7.29 1.69 -10.88
CA SER A 85 -6.07 1.20 -10.24
C SER A 85 -6.39 0.49 -8.94
N PHE A 86 -5.74 -0.65 -8.72
CA PHE A 86 -5.73 -1.40 -7.48
C PHE A 86 -4.29 -1.75 -7.12
N LYS A 87 -3.86 -1.46 -5.90
CA LYS A 87 -2.50 -1.68 -5.40
C LYS A 87 -2.52 -2.39 -4.07
N LEU A 88 -1.58 -3.29 -3.84
CA LEU A 88 -1.51 -4.11 -2.64
C LEU A 88 -0.07 -4.16 -2.11
N ILE A 89 0.11 -3.92 -0.80
CA ILE A 89 1.40 -4.20 -0.14
C ILE A 89 1.64 -5.70 -0.10
N VAL A 90 2.83 -6.14 -0.48
CA VAL A 90 3.27 -7.55 -0.33
C VAL A 90 4.58 -7.59 0.45
N LYS A 91 4.65 -8.36 1.54
CA LYS A 91 5.88 -8.51 2.36
C LYS A 91 6.62 -9.80 2.02
N ASP A 92 6.82 -10.01 0.73
CA ASP A 92 7.61 -11.11 0.19
C ASP A 92 8.96 -10.55 -0.28
N SER A 93 10.08 -11.09 0.25
CA SER A 93 11.43 -10.64 -0.11
C SER A 93 11.80 -10.99 -1.55
N ALA A 94 11.03 -11.88 -2.18
CA ALA A 94 11.00 -12.05 -3.61
C ALA A 94 10.80 -10.70 -4.32
N VAL A 95 9.92 -9.84 -3.82
CA VAL A 95 9.72 -8.52 -4.43
C VAL A 95 10.85 -7.53 -4.10
N GLU A 96 11.59 -7.72 -3.00
CA GLU A 96 12.65 -6.78 -2.56
C GLU A 96 13.94 -6.88 -3.37
N ASN A 97 14.25 -8.06 -3.91
CA ASN A 97 15.55 -8.36 -4.55
C ASN A 97 15.41 -8.83 -6.01
N SER A 98 14.33 -8.47 -6.70
CA SER A 98 13.98 -9.03 -8.01
C SER A 98 13.87 -10.57 -8.01
N GLY A 99 13.54 -11.13 -6.84
CA GLY A 99 13.29 -12.55 -6.59
C GLY A 99 11.85 -12.97 -6.94
N SER A 100 11.51 -14.21 -6.57
CA SER A 100 10.49 -15.13 -7.14
C SER A 100 9.12 -14.65 -7.63
N LEU A 101 8.71 -13.40 -7.43
CA LEU A 101 7.48 -12.84 -7.99
C LEU A 101 7.82 -12.22 -9.35
N ARG A 102 7.58 -12.98 -10.41
CA ARG A 102 7.77 -12.52 -11.78
C ARG A 102 6.47 -11.97 -12.35
N ASP A 103 6.54 -11.25 -13.46
CA ASP A 103 5.33 -10.76 -14.14
C ASP A 103 4.40 -11.93 -14.56
N ASP A 104 4.93 -13.13 -14.82
CA ASP A 104 4.13 -14.34 -15.08
C ASP A 104 3.48 -14.96 -13.84
N ASP A 105 3.86 -14.51 -12.64
CA ASP A 105 3.19 -14.87 -11.39
C ASP A 105 1.99 -13.98 -11.08
N ILE A 106 1.77 -12.90 -11.84
CA ILE A 106 0.62 -12.00 -11.71
C ILE A 106 -0.39 -12.30 -12.81
N SER A 107 -1.66 -12.46 -12.43
CA SER A 107 -2.77 -12.52 -13.37
C SER A 107 -3.69 -11.33 -13.21
N SER A 108 -4.30 -10.92 -14.33
CA SER A 108 -5.16 -9.75 -14.42
C SER A 108 -6.40 -10.05 -15.26
N PRO A 109 -7.55 -9.46 -14.95
CA PRO A 109 -8.71 -9.52 -15.84
C PRO A 109 -8.42 -8.87 -17.19
N LEU A 110 -9.28 -9.16 -18.17
CA LEU A 110 -9.21 -8.53 -19.49
C LEU A 110 -9.21 -7.00 -19.38
N GLY A 111 -8.23 -6.36 -20.03
CA GLY A 111 -8.08 -4.90 -20.03
C GLY A 111 -7.33 -4.34 -18.82
N TRP A 112 -6.93 -5.18 -17.88
CA TRP A 112 -6.07 -4.81 -16.77
C TRP A 112 -4.67 -5.36 -16.98
N ASP A 113 -3.69 -4.59 -16.55
CA ASP A 113 -2.28 -4.93 -16.59
C ASP A 113 -1.74 -4.97 -15.16
N GLY A 114 -1.19 -6.11 -14.78
CA GLY A 114 -0.71 -6.40 -13.44
C GLY A 114 0.81 -6.43 -13.45
N ARG A 115 1.43 -5.66 -12.56
CA ARG A 115 2.89 -5.52 -12.51
C ARG A 115 3.40 -5.49 -11.08
N VAL A 116 4.59 -6.05 -10.90
CA VAL A 116 5.38 -5.79 -9.69
C VAL A 116 5.95 -4.38 -9.82
N SER A 117 5.57 -3.49 -8.90
CA SER A 117 6.21 -2.17 -8.80
C SER A 117 7.40 -2.28 -7.85
N GLU A 118 8.52 -2.78 -8.37
CA GLU A 118 9.78 -2.79 -7.64
C GLU A 118 10.18 -1.36 -7.31
N GLY A 119 10.48 -1.11 -6.04
CA GLY A 119 11.11 0.14 -5.66
C GLY A 119 10.35 1.36 -6.19
N ALA A 120 9.05 1.46 -5.90
CA ALA A 120 8.41 2.76 -5.81
C ALA A 120 9.06 3.57 -4.66
N THR A 121 10.38 3.82 -4.76
CA THR A 121 11.10 4.93 -4.15
C THR A 121 10.51 6.26 -4.56
N ALA A 122 9.56 6.26 -5.51
CA ALA A 122 8.64 7.35 -5.74
C ALA A 122 7.72 7.57 -4.53
N TRP A 123 8.29 8.22 -3.51
CA TRP A 123 7.63 9.29 -2.77
C TRP A 123 6.42 8.92 -1.92
N ILE A 124 6.44 7.79 -1.20
CA ILE A 124 5.85 7.78 0.16
C ILE A 124 6.83 8.58 1.05
N GLY A 125 6.86 9.89 0.83
CA GLY A 125 7.88 10.84 1.29
C GLY A 125 7.91 11.10 2.79
N LEU A 126 7.54 10.14 3.63
CA LEU A 126 7.54 10.29 5.09
C LEU A 126 8.24 9.16 5.86
N TYR A 127 8.55 8.00 5.25
CA TYR A 127 9.01 6.83 6.02
C TYR A 127 10.34 6.19 5.63
N GLY A 128 10.97 6.59 4.52
CA GLY A 128 12.29 6.09 4.12
C GLY A 128 12.40 4.57 3.89
N LYS A 129 11.28 3.84 3.93
CA LYS A 129 11.23 2.38 3.80
C LYS A 129 10.77 2.00 2.40
N ARG A 130 11.49 1.07 1.76
CA ARG A 130 11.02 0.45 0.51
C ARG A 130 9.78 -0.38 0.83
N ILE A 131 8.70 -0.13 0.11
CA ILE A 131 7.47 -0.92 0.16
C ILE A 131 7.31 -1.58 -1.19
N ASN A 132 7.07 -2.88 -1.17
CA ASN A 132 6.78 -3.66 -2.35
C ASN A 132 5.29 -3.60 -2.64
N LEU A 133 4.95 -3.31 -3.89
CA LEU A 133 3.57 -3.18 -4.32
C LEU A 133 3.33 -4.08 -5.53
N ILE A 134 2.27 -4.87 -5.48
CA ILE A 134 1.65 -5.39 -6.69
C ILE A 134 0.60 -4.39 -7.11
N SER A 135 0.63 -3.99 -8.38
CA SER A 135 -0.29 -3.00 -8.91
C SER A 135 -0.98 -3.54 -10.15
N TRP A 136 -2.30 -3.38 -10.19
CA TRP A 136 -3.12 -3.59 -11.37
C TRP A 136 -3.65 -2.25 -11.85
N PHE A 137 -3.53 -2.00 -13.15
CA PHE A 137 -4.02 -0.78 -13.78
C PHE A 137 -4.84 -1.10 -15.01
N ASN A 138 -5.88 -0.32 -15.25
CA ASN A 138 -6.62 -0.36 -16.48
C ASN A 138 -6.08 0.70 -17.44
N THR A 139 -5.36 0.29 -18.48
CA THR A 139 -4.62 1.24 -19.32
C THR A 139 -5.06 1.11 -20.77
N THR A 140 -5.59 2.20 -21.35
CA THR A 140 -5.85 2.32 -22.81
C THR A 140 -4.60 2.57 -23.63
N SER A 141 -3.52 3.02 -22.99
CA SER A 141 -2.46 3.80 -23.63
C SER A 141 -1.09 3.14 -23.47
N ILE A 142 -0.23 3.36 -24.47
CA ILE A 142 1.21 3.02 -24.45
C ILE A 142 1.91 3.63 -23.23
N ASN A 143 1.35 4.72 -22.67
CA ASN A 143 1.75 5.31 -21.41
C ASN A 143 0.62 5.15 -20.36
N PRO A 144 0.71 4.17 -19.45
CA PRO A 144 -0.32 3.89 -18.44
C PRO A 144 -0.52 5.03 -17.42
N GLU A 145 0.40 6.00 -17.41
CA GLU A 145 0.35 7.15 -16.53
C GLU A 145 -0.24 8.40 -17.18
N ASP A 146 -0.57 8.38 -18.48
CA ASP A 146 -1.18 9.55 -19.15
C ASP A 146 -2.64 9.71 -18.68
N PRO A 147 -2.93 10.67 -17.78
CA PRO A 147 -4.24 10.79 -17.15
C PRO A 147 -5.28 11.45 -18.07
N ARG A 148 -4.88 11.82 -19.29
CA ARG A 148 -5.76 12.46 -20.28
C ARG A 148 -6.73 11.48 -20.92
N TYR A 149 -6.41 10.19 -20.94
CA TYR A 149 -7.25 9.16 -21.56
C TYR A 149 -8.02 8.37 -20.51
N PRO A 150 -9.31 8.09 -20.73
CA PRO A 150 -10.05 7.19 -19.86
C PRO A 150 -9.49 5.76 -19.95
N PRO A 151 -9.57 4.98 -18.85
CA PRO A 151 -9.33 3.55 -18.89
C PRO A 151 -10.26 2.87 -19.90
N ALA A 152 -9.80 1.77 -20.49
CA ALA A 152 -10.54 1.08 -21.56
C ALA A 152 -11.70 0.27 -20.98
N HIS A 153 -11.42 -0.35 -19.83
CA HIS A 153 -12.31 -1.26 -19.14
C HIS A 153 -12.37 -0.97 -17.63
N PRO A 154 -12.64 0.29 -17.22
CA PRO A 154 -12.72 0.63 -15.81
C PRO A 154 -13.76 -0.22 -15.09
N LEU A 155 -13.53 -0.46 -13.81
CA LEU A 155 -14.54 -1.03 -12.95
C LEU A 155 -15.54 0.07 -12.55
N LYS A 156 -16.67 0.09 -13.28
CA LYS A 156 -17.77 1.05 -13.10
C LYS A 156 -18.43 0.90 -11.71
N PRO A 157 -19.02 1.97 -11.14
CA PRO A 157 -19.88 1.87 -9.97
C PRO A 157 -20.96 0.77 -10.10
N GLY A 158 -21.14 -0.02 -9.04
CA GLY A 158 -22.06 -1.16 -8.99
C GLY A 158 -21.61 -2.41 -9.73
N SER A 159 -20.44 -2.39 -10.37
CA SER A 159 -19.91 -3.55 -11.10
C SER A 159 -18.85 -4.31 -10.29
N THR A 160 -18.57 -5.54 -10.73
CA THR A 160 -17.59 -6.44 -10.09
C THR A 160 -16.64 -7.00 -11.13
N SER A 161 -15.37 -7.16 -10.75
CA SER A 161 -14.34 -7.80 -11.58
C SER A 161 -13.54 -8.81 -10.75
N GLU A 162 -13.19 -9.91 -11.38
CA GLU A 162 -12.45 -11.05 -10.84
C GLU A 162 -11.26 -11.34 -11.77
N GLY A 163 -10.33 -12.18 -11.31
CA GLY A 163 -9.14 -12.58 -12.09
C GLY A 163 -7.87 -11.82 -11.71
N PHE A 164 -7.94 -10.93 -10.74
CA PHE A 164 -6.76 -10.36 -10.10
C PHE A 164 -6.14 -11.42 -9.21
N SER A 165 -4.90 -11.83 -9.49
CA SER A 165 -4.21 -12.77 -8.62
C SER A 165 -2.70 -12.65 -8.70
N PHE A 166 -2.02 -13.19 -7.70
CA PHE A 166 -0.57 -13.40 -7.77
C PHE A 166 -0.14 -14.67 -7.03
N LYS A 167 1.03 -15.20 -7.37
CA LYS A 167 1.65 -16.34 -6.67
C LYS A 167 2.75 -15.89 -5.74
N SER A 168 2.82 -16.45 -4.54
CA SER A 168 3.88 -16.14 -3.57
C SER A 168 4.14 -17.31 -2.66
N LYS A 169 5.38 -17.41 -2.15
CA LYS A 169 5.75 -18.36 -1.08
C LYS A 169 5.39 -17.85 0.31
N GLY A 170 5.05 -16.57 0.41
CA GLY A 170 4.64 -15.95 1.66
C GLY A 170 3.35 -16.56 2.19
N LEU A 171 3.29 -16.73 3.50
CA LEU A 171 2.07 -17.12 4.20
C LEU A 171 1.06 -15.98 4.16
N PRO A 172 -0.24 -16.31 4.25
CA PRO A 172 -1.27 -15.29 4.32
C PRO A 172 -1.05 -14.35 5.49
N THR A 173 -1.22 -13.06 5.23
CA THR A 173 -1.14 -11.99 6.22
C THR A 173 -2.19 -10.91 5.92
N ILE A 174 -2.28 -9.89 6.76
CA ILE A 174 -3.16 -8.74 6.57
C ILE A 174 -2.31 -7.54 6.22
N GLU A 175 -2.56 -6.95 5.05
CA GLU A 175 -1.85 -5.75 4.61
C GLU A 175 -2.81 -4.71 4.03
N ASP A 176 -2.27 -3.49 3.88
CA ASP A 176 -2.99 -2.39 3.27
C ASP A 176 -3.07 -2.54 1.74
N PHE A 177 -4.19 -2.09 1.20
CA PHE A 177 -4.39 -1.91 -0.23
C PHE A 177 -4.91 -0.50 -0.52
N TRP A 178 -4.76 -0.09 -1.78
CA TRP A 178 -5.32 1.16 -2.29
C TRP A 178 -6.05 0.93 -3.59
N ALA A 179 -7.20 1.57 -3.74
CA ALA A 179 -7.95 1.64 -4.99
C ALA A 179 -8.14 3.10 -5.40
N ARG A 180 -8.03 3.37 -6.71
CA ARG A 180 -8.22 4.73 -7.25
C ARG A 180 -9.30 4.77 -8.30
N GLY A 181 -10.16 5.76 -8.15
CA GLY A 181 -11.08 6.26 -9.16
C GLY A 181 -10.34 7.07 -10.21
N TRP A 182 -10.77 6.93 -11.46
CA TRP A 182 -10.28 7.71 -12.57
C TRP A 182 -10.94 9.06 -12.56
N VAL A 183 -10.13 10.09 -12.76
CA VAL A 183 -10.55 11.46 -12.97
C VAL A 183 -9.80 11.95 -14.19
N ARG A 184 -10.52 12.56 -15.13
CA ARG A 184 -9.91 13.21 -16.28
C ARG A 184 -8.95 14.28 -15.77
N ALA A 185 -7.67 14.20 -16.16
CA ALA A 185 -6.79 15.33 -15.92
C ALA A 185 -7.32 16.56 -16.65
N PRO A 186 -7.31 17.74 -16.01
CA PRO A 186 -7.63 18.98 -16.71
C PRO A 186 -6.72 19.12 -17.92
N SER A 187 -7.26 19.67 -19.00
CA SER A 187 -6.45 20.13 -20.12
C SER A 187 -5.53 21.27 -19.66
N GLU A 188 -4.45 21.49 -20.40
CA GLU A 188 -3.54 22.62 -20.16
C GLU A 188 -4.30 23.96 -20.08
N TRP A 189 -5.31 24.14 -20.93
CA TRP A 189 -6.15 25.32 -20.92
C TRP A 189 -7.00 25.45 -19.64
N GLU A 190 -7.61 24.36 -19.16
CA GLU A 190 -8.37 24.36 -17.90
C GLU A 190 -7.47 24.64 -16.69
N ILE A 191 -6.20 24.23 -16.75
CA ILE A 191 -5.20 24.58 -15.73
C ILE A 191 -4.94 26.09 -15.77
N ILE A 192 -4.65 26.65 -16.96
CA ILE A 192 -4.39 28.08 -17.16
C ILE A 192 -5.57 28.92 -16.68
N GLU A 193 -6.79 28.55 -17.06
CA GLU A 193 -8.03 29.25 -16.68
C GLU A 193 -8.20 29.30 -15.15
N ARG A 194 -7.96 28.19 -14.46
CA ARG A 194 -8.04 28.13 -12.98
C ARG A 194 -6.95 28.94 -12.29
N VAL A 195 -5.75 28.97 -12.85
CA VAL A 195 -4.66 29.83 -12.36
C VAL A 195 -5.06 31.29 -12.53
N ASN A 196 -5.57 31.68 -13.70
CA ASN A 196 -6.05 33.04 -13.96
C ASN A 196 -7.16 33.46 -13.00
N GLU A 197 -8.15 32.59 -12.81
CA GLU A 197 -9.26 32.81 -11.88
C GLU A 197 -8.74 33.01 -10.45
N LYS A 198 -7.84 32.14 -9.96
CA LYS A 198 -7.35 32.19 -8.58
C LYS A 198 -6.45 33.40 -8.30
N PHE A 199 -5.60 33.78 -9.25
CA PHE A 199 -4.61 34.83 -9.04
C PHE A 199 -5.04 36.19 -9.58
N GLY A 200 -6.21 36.29 -10.25
CA GLY A 200 -6.70 37.54 -10.84
C GLY A 200 -5.77 38.09 -11.93
N THR A 201 -4.96 37.22 -12.52
CA THR A 201 -3.96 37.56 -13.53
C THR A 201 -4.47 37.16 -14.91
N ASP A 202 -4.36 38.06 -15.87
CA ASP A 202 -4.58 37.75 -17.27
C ASP A 202 -3.31 37.06 -17.81
N PHE A 203 -3.18 35.73 -17.67
CA PHE A 203 -2.12 34.96 -18.35
C PHE A 203 -2.50 34.64 -19.81
N PRO A 204 -2.37 35.60 -20.73
CA PRO A 204 -1.91 35.24 -22.07
C PRO A 204 -0.57 35.88 -22.45
N ASN A 205 0.00 36.78 -21.64
CA ASN A 205 1.11 37.67 -22.06
C ASN A 205 2.43 37.51 -21.27
N HIS A 206 2.67 36.41 -20.57
CA HIS A 206 3.93 36.22 -19.83
C HIS A 206 5.10 35.97 -20.81
N PRO A 207 6.31 36.48 -20.52
CA PRO A 207 7.45 36.42 -21.43
C PRO A 207 7.93 34.97 -21.55
N SER A 208 7.74 34.38 -22.74
CA SER A 208 8.48 33.34 -23.48
C SER A 208 9.62 32.50 -22.87
N GLY A 209 9.80 32.42 -21.54
CA GLY A 209 11.01 31.88 -20.91
C GLY A 209 10.80 30.72 -19.95
N MET A 210 9.59 30.53 -19.38
CA MET A 210 9.35 29.38 -18.51
C MET A 210 8.77 28.23 -19.35
N PRO A 211 9.48 27.10 -19.49
CA PRO A 211 9.00 26.01 -20.32
C PRO A 211 7.75 25.37 -19.67
N PRO A 212 6.74 24.96 -20.47
CA PRO A 212 5.45 24.46 -19.97
C PRO A 212 5.53 23.35 -18.90
N ASN A 213 6.61 22.56 -18.93
CA ASN A 213 6.88 21.49 -17.98
C ASN A 213 7.19 21.99 -16.55
N GLU A 214 7.85 23.13 -16.37
CA GLU A 214 8.13 23.70 -15.04
C GLU A 214 6.87 24.30 -14.40
N MET A 215 6.00 24.91 -15.22
CA MET A 215 4.68 25.38 -14.78
C MET A 215 3.78 24.22 -14.34
N ILE A 216 3.75 23.13 -15.12
CA ILE A 216 3.06 21.91 -14.75
C ILE A 216 3.54 21.44 -13.37
N LEU A 217 4.83 21.36 -13.10
CA LEU A 217 5.33 20.90 -11.79
C LEU A 217 4.97 21.83 -10.62
N ALA A 218 4.91 23.15 -10.83
CA ALA A 218 4.59 24.14 -9.80
C ALA A 218 3.09 24.21 -9.44
N VAL A 219 2.21 23.96 -10.43
CA VAL A 219 0.74 23.96 -10.28
C VAL A 219 0.20 22.56 -9.97
N TRP A 220 0.98 21.53 -10.29
CA TRP A 220 0.69 20.11 -10.08
C TRP A 220 1.39 19.45 -8.86
N PRO A 221 1.57 20.11 -7.70
CA PRO A 221 1.77 19.41 -6.43
C PRO A 221 0.68 18.34 -6.17
N GLY A 222 -0.50 18.47 -6.81
CA GLY A 222 -1.58 17.48 -6.87
C GLY A 222 -1.19 16.04 -7.25
N PHE A 223 -0.09 15.83 -7.99
CA PHE A 223 0.37 14.47 -8.34
C PHE A 223 0.96 13.76 -7.11
N ARG A 224 1.46 14.54 -6.13
CA ARG A 224 1.90 14.05 -4.82
C ARG A 224 0.71 13.58 -3.97
N TYR A 225 -0.49 14.14 -4.17
CA TYR A 225 -1.71 13.85 -3.41
C TYR A 225 -2.49 12.63 -3.89
N ILE A 226 -2.09 11.97 -4.99
CA ILE A 226 -2.91 10.89 -5.55
C ILE A 226 -2.94 9.67 -4.59
N TYR A 227 -1.99 9.52 -3.66
CA TYR A 227 -2.06 8.51 -2.60
C TYR A 227 -2.90 8.96 -1.40
N GLU A 228 -2.81 10.24 -1.04
CA GLU A 228 -3.59 10.83 0.06
C GLU A 228 -5.09 10.79 -0.23
N ASN A 229 -5.45 10.79 -1.51
CA ASN A 229 -6.83 10.66 -1.93
C ASN A 229 -7.24 9.23 -2.27
N ALA A 230 -6.40 8.19 -2.24
CA ALA A 230 -6.87 6.85 -2.62
C ALA A 230 -7.82 6.24 -1.58
N PHE A 231 -8.76 5.39 -2.01
CA PHE A 231 -9.54 4.56 -1.10
C PHE A 231 -8.59 3.51 -0.54
N SER A 232 -8.48 3.41 0.77
CA SER A 232 -7.58 2.47 1.42
C SER A 232 -8.31 1.63 2.46
N SER A 233 -7.99 0.35 2.51
CA SER A 233 -8.44 -0.57 3.56
C SER A 233 -7.45 -1.74 3.67
N LYS A 234 -7.82 -2.77 4.42
CA LYS A 234 -7.00 -3.98 4.62
C LYS A 234 -7.59 -5.18 3.87
N THR A 235 -6.71 -6.03 3.36
CA THR A 235 -7.06 -7.29 2.70
C THR A 235 -5.99 -8.34 2.95
N LEU A 236 -6.19 -9.56 2.43
CA LEU A 236 -5.15 -10.58 2.46
C LEU A 236 -3.99 -10.23 1.54
N SER A 237 -2.78 -10.50 2.01
CA SER A 237 -1.57 -10.45 1.22
C SER A 237 -0.63 -11.57 1.65
N ALA A 238 0.57 -11.60 1.07
CA ALA A 238 1.60 -12.56 1.40
C ALA A 238 2.71 -11.92 2.24
N LYS A 239 3.19 -12.66 3.23
CA LYS A 239 4.38 -12.33 4.02
C LYS A 239 5.25 -13.57 4.17
N LEU A 240 6.54 -13.46 3.87
CA LEU A 240 7.44 -14.58 4.08
C LEU A 240 7.46 -15.00 5.55
N PRO A 241 7.57 -16.31 5.82
CA PRO A 241 7.91 -16.78 7.15
C PRO A 241 9.18 -16.11 7.67
N PRO A 242 9.33 -15.96 9.00
CA PRO A 242 10.56 -15.40 9.57
C PRO A 242 11.76 -16.28 9.20
N GLU A 243 12.91 -15.67 8.90
CA GLU A 243 14.15 -16.39 8.56
C GLU A 243 14.58 -17.37 9.66
N THR A 244 14.40 -16.96 10.92
CA THR A 244 14.55 -17.82 12.10
C THR A 244 13.17 -18.15 12.64
N PHE A 245 12.83 -19.43 12.66
CA PHE A 245 11.55 -19.89 13.16
C PHE A 245 11.56 -20.05 14.68
N GLU A 246 10.81 -19.20 15.37
CA GLU A 246 10.61 -19.24 16.82
C GLU A 246 9.14 -19.58 17.13
N PRO A 247 8.81 -20.82 17.56
CA PRO A 247 7.42 -21.29 17.61
C PRO A 247 6.48 -20.41 18.45
N LEU A 248 6.96 -19.90 19.60
CA LEU A 248 6.16 -19.04 20.48
C LEU A 248 5.89 -17.67 19.86
N SER A 249 6.92 -17.07 19.24
CA SER A 249 6.78 -15.78 18.52
C SER A 249 5.84 -15.91 17.32
N PHE A 250 5.94 -17.01 16.58
CA PHE A 250 5.05 -17.30 15.47
C PHE A 250 3.59 -17.51 15.93
N LEU A 251 3.38 -18.24 17.03
CA LEU A 251 2.05 -18.42 17.61
C LEU A 251 1.45 -17.10 18.11
N ASP A 252 2.25 -16.23 18.72
CA ASP A 252 1.81 -14.89 19.13
C ASP A 252 1.38 -14.04 17.92
N ASN A 253 2.09 -14.15 16.80
CA ASN A 253 1.68 -13.53 15.54
C ASN A 253 0.35 -14.11 15.04
N LEU A 254 0.13 -15.43 15.12
CA LEU A 254 -1.15 -16.06 14.73
C LEU A 254 -2.33 -15.57 15.61
N ILE A 255 -2.12 -15.41 16.92
CA ILE A 255 -3.11 -14.82 17.83
C ILE A 255 -3.43 -13.38 17.41
N SER A 256 -2.41 -12.57 17.11
CA SER A 256 -2.59 -11.20 16.62
C SER A 256 -3.36 -11.13 15.29
N LEU A 257 -3.05 -12.02 14.34
CA LEU A 257 -3.76 -12.10 13.06
C LEU A 257 -5.25 -12.45 13.24
N LYS A 258 -5.57 -13.36 14.17
CA LYS A 258 -6.96 -13.69 14.53
C LYS A 258 -7.70 -12.46 15.10
N GLU A 259 -7.08 -11.71 16.01
CA GLU A 259 -7.69 -10.49 16.57
C GLU A 259 -7.94 -9.44 15.49
N GLN A 260 -6.97 -9.22 14.59
CA GLN A 260 -7.12 -8.32 13.47
C GLN A 260 -8.26 -8.77 12.54
N ALA A 261 -8.35 -10.06 12.21
CA ALA A 261 -9.45 -10.61 11.41
C ALA A 261 -10.82 -10.37 12.06
N TYR A 262 -10.93 -10.49 13.38
CA TYR A 262 -12.17 -10.14 14.11
C TYR A 262 -12.47 -8.64 14.02
N SER A 263 -11.47 -7.78 14.24
CA SER A 263 -11.64 -6.32 14.15
C SER A 263 -12.07 -5.83 12.76
N LEU A 264 -11.68 -6.56 11.71
CA LEU A 264 -12.07 -6.32 10.32
C LEU A 264 -13.44 -6.93 9.95
N GLY A 265 -14.10 -7.63 10.89
CA GLY A 265 -15.37 -8.32 10.64
C GLY A 265 -15.24 -9.57 9.76
N TRP A 266 -14.02 -10.10 9.56
CA TRP A 266 -13.81 -11.36 8.85
C TRP A 266 -14.17 -12.57 9.71
N ILE A 267 -14.21 -12.39 11.03
CA ILE A 267 -14.82 -13.29 12.00
C ILE A 267 -16.00 -12.53 12.60
N ASP A 268 -17.23 -12.99 12.40
CA ASP A 268 -18.44 -12.26 12.82
C ASP A 268 -19.02 -12.73 14.15
N ASN A 269 -18.55 -13.88 14.66
CA ASN A 269 -19.11 -14.53 15.84
C ASN A 269 -18.14 -14.54 17.02
N LYS A 270 -18.53 -13.85 18.11
CA LYS A 270 -17.72 -13.76 19.34
C LYS A 270 -17.52 -15.11 20.04
N GLY A 271 -18.49 -16.01 19.96
CA GLY A 271 -18.38 -17.36 20.52
C GLY A 271 -17.30 -18.18 19.81
N ILE A 272 -17.24 -18.09 18.48
CA ILE A 272 -16.19 -18.71 17.67
C ILE A 272 -14.83 -18.09 18.02
N LEU A 273 -14.73 -16.76 18.10
CA LEU A 273 -13.48 -16.09 18.50
C LEU A 273 -12.91 -16.64 19.81
N ASN A 274 -13.75 -16.73 20.85
CA ASN A 274 -13.34 -17.25 22.17
C ASN A 274 -12.89 -18.72 22.10
N SER A 275 -13.57 -19.54 21.30
CA SER A 275 -13.24 -20.95 21.11
C SER A 275 -11.88 -21.13 20.44
N LEU A 276 -11.57 -20.28 19.46
CA LEU A 276 -10.27 -20.22 18.79
C LEU A 276 -9.17 -19.76 19.75
N ASP A 277 -9.43 -18.74 20.58
CA ASP A 277 -8.48 -18.26 21.61
C ASP A 277 -8.07 -19.34 22.59
N GLN A 278 -9.06 -20.06 23.13
CA GLN A 278 -8.79 -21.13 24.09
C GLN A 278 -7.84 -22.19 23.51
N LYS A 279 -7.95 -22.48 22.20
CA LYS A 279 -7.07 -23.45 21.54
C LYS A 279 -5.67 -22.90 21.31
N LEU A 280 -5.53 -21.66 20.84
CA LEU A 280 -4.22 -21.04 20.64
C LEU A 280 -3.46 -20.87 21.97
N GLU A 281 -4.15 -20.42 23.03
CA GLU A 281 -3.58 -20.31 24.38
C GLU A 281 -3.21 -21.67 24.99
N ALA A 282 -4.03 -22.70 24.76
CA ALA A 282 -3.70 -24.05 25.20
C ALA A 282 -2.50 -24.63 24.44
N ALA A 283 -2.40 -24.38 23.13
CA ALA A 283 -1.23 -24.76 22.34
C ALA A 283 0.04 -24.06 22.86
N LYS A 284 -0.03 -22.74 23.10
CA LYS A 284 1.07 -21.94 23.65
C LYS A 284 1.62 -22.52 24.94
N LYS A 285 0.75 -22.76 25.92
CA LYS A 285 1.12 -23.36 27.21
C LYS A 285 1.75 -24.76 27.08
N ASN A 286 1.42 -25.52 26.04
CA ASN A 286 2.02 -26.84 25.82
C ASN A 286 3.39 -26.71 25.14
N ILE A 287 3.58 -25.77 24.22
CA ILE A 287 4.90 -25.45 23.64
C ILE A 287 5.87 -25.00 24.74
N GLU A 288 5.44 -24.09 25.62
CA GLU A 288 6.24 -23.62 26.77
C GLU A 288 6.68 -24.75 27.72
N LYS A 289 5.89 -25.82 27.81
CA LYS A 289 6.17 -27.00 28.64
C LYS A 289 6.96 -28.09 27.90
N GLY A 290 7.37 -27.87 26.65
CA GLY A 290 8.02 -28.87 25.80
C GLY A 290 7.10 -30.02 25.36
N LYS A 291 5.77 -29.87 25.49
CA LYS A 291 4.77 -30.88 25.11
C LYS A 291 4.34 -30.72 23.65
N VAL A 292 5.29 -30.84 22.74
CA VAL A 292 5.12 -30.55 21.31
C VAL A 292 3.97 -31.34 20.67
N ASN A 293 3.89 -32.66 20.87
CA ASN A 293 2.81 -33.48 20.29
C ASN A 293 1.42 -33.07 20.77
N THR A 294 1.29 -32.69 22.05
CA THR A 294 0.03 -32.17 22.59
C THR A 294 -0.34 -30.84 21.94
N ALA A 295 0.63 -29.94 21.75
CA ALA A 295 0.40 -28.68 21.04
C ALA A 295 -0.05 -28.91 19.59
N LYS A 296 0.61 -29.82 18.84
CA LYS A 296 0.20 -30.18 17.47
C LYS A 296 -1.24 -30.69 17.40
N ASN A 297 -1.65 -31.56 18.33
CA ASN A 297 -3.03 -32.06 18.39
C ASN A 297 -4.05 -30.93 18.66
N ILE A 298 -3.71 -29.98 19.53
CA ILE A 298 -4.57 -28.81 19.81
C ILE A 298 -4.67 -27.90 18.58
N LEU A 299 -3.57 -27.65 17.89
CA LEU A 299 -3.55 -26.87 16.64
C LEU A 299 -4.31 -27.58 15.51
N GLY A 300 -4.26 -28.91 15.45
CA GLY A 300 -5.10 -29.69 14.53
C GLY A 300 -6.60 -29.51 14.83
N ALA A 301 -6.99 -29.52 16.11
CA ALA A 301 -8.36 -29.22 16.50
C ALA A 301 -8.77 -27.77 16.19
N PHE A 302 -7.84 -26.82 16.29
CA PHE A 302 -8.05 -25.44 15.85
C PHE A 302 -8.32 -25.35 14.34
N ILE A 303 -7.52 -26.03 13.51
CA ILE A 303 -7.72 -26.06 12.05
C ILE A 303 -9.07 -26.67 11.70
N ASN A 304 -9.46 -27.79 12.34
CA ASN A 304 -10.75 -28.44 12.10
C ASN A 304 -11.93 -27.49 12.41
N GLU A 305 -11.82 -26.67 13.46
CA GLU A 305 -12.84 -25.65 13.75
C GLU A 305 -12.86 -24.53 12.72
N VAL A 306 -11.69 -24.00 12.34
CA VAL A 306 -11.57 -22.99 11.26
C VAL A 306 -12.22 -23.49 9.97
N GLU A 307 -11.98 -24.75 9.59
CA GLU A 307 -12.62 -25.39 8.44
C GLU A 307 -14.13 -25.54 8.60
N ALA A 308 -14.60 -25.97 9.77
CA ALA A 308 -16.03 -26.14 10.04
C ALA A 308 -16.82 -24.83 10.00
N GLN A 309 -16.15 -23.70 10.26
CA GLN A 309 -16.75 -22.37 10.34
C GLN A 309 -16.53 -21.49 9.09
N LYS A 310 -15.77 -21.99 8.11
CA LYS A 310 -15.62 -21.36 6.79
C LYS A 310 -17.00 -21.08 6.18
N GLU A 311 -17.20 -19.87 5.67
CA GLU A 311 -18.43 -19.39 5.04
C GLU A 311 -19.68 -19.35 5.97
N LYS A 312 -19.53 -19.68 7.26
CA LYS A 312 -20.59 -19.54 8.27
C LYS A 312 -20.36 -18.34 9.17
N HIS A 313 -19.17 -18.32 9.80
CA HIS A 313 -18.74 -17.28 10.73
C HIS A 313 -17.35 -16.73 10.40
N LEU A 314 -16.68 -17.33 9.42
CA LEU A 314 -15.39 -16.90 8.89
C LEU A 314 -15.55 -16.60 7.41
N SER A 315 -15.10 -15.42 6.99
CA SER A 315 -14.93 -15.11 5.59
C SER A 315 -13.80 -15.97 4.97
N SER A 316 -13.68 -15.96 3.64
CA SER A 316 -12.57 -16.64 2.96
C SER A 316 -11.20 -16.11 3.39
N GLU A 317 -11.14 -14.82 3.73
CA GLU A 317 -9.95 -14.16 4.24
C GLU A 317 -9.54 -14.72 5.61
N ALA A 318 -10.44 -14.72 6.60
CA ALA A 318 -10.18 -15.28 7.92
C ALA A 318 -9.82 -16.76 7.84
N TYR A 319 -10.53 -17.52 7.00
CA TYR A 319 -10.25 -18.95 6.80
C TYR A 319 -8.81 -19.19 6.34
N ALA A 320 -8.40 -18.56 5.23
CA ALA A 320 -7.05 -18.74 4.68
C ALA A 320 -5.98 -18.25 5.66
N LEU A 321 -6.21 -17.10 6.30
CA LEU A 321 -5.30 -16.51 7.27
C LEU A 321 -4.99 -17.47 8.41
N LEU A 322 -6.02 -18.03 9.03
CA LEU A 322 -5.87 -18.87 10.23
C LEU A 322 -5.39 -20.28 9.89
N LYS A 323 -5.95 -20.90 8.85
CA LYS A 323 -5.62 -22.28 8.47
C LYS A 323 -4.16 -22.42 8.06
N PHE A 324 -3.71 -21.64 7.08
CA PHE A 324 -2.38 -21.84 6.48
C PHE A 324 -1.25 -21.46 7.45
N ASN A 325 -1.44 -20.42 8.28
CA ASN A 325 -0.48 -20.10 9.34
C ASN A 325 -0.44 -21.19 10.42
N ALA A 326 -1.58 -21.75 10.85
CA ALA A 326 -1.59 -22.83 11.82
C ALA A 326 -0.95 -24.13 11.28
N GLN A 327 -1.19 -24.46 10.00
CA GLN A 327 -0.54 -25.60 9.34
C GLN A 327 0.97 -25.43 9.32
N TYR A 328 1.46 -24.25 8.91
CA TYR A 328 2.88 -23.95 8.93
C TYR A 328 3.50 -24.09 10.33
N LEU A 329 2.80 -23.63 11.38
CA LEU A 329 3.24 -23.81 12.77
C LEU A 329 3.35 -25.29 13.16
N ILE A 330 2.36 -26.14 12.79
CA ILE A 330 2.40 -27.58 13.08
C ILE A 330 3.58 -28.28 12.38
N GLU A 331 3.88 -27.89 11.15
CA GLU A 331 4.94 -28.47 10.33
C GLU A 331 6.34 -28.15 10.87
N ASN A 332 6.49 -26.99 11.54
CA ASN A 332 7.78 -26.50 12.04
C ASN A 332 7.95 -26.63 13.57
N LEU A 333 6.94 -27.14 14.28
CA LEU A 333 7.03 -27.57 15.69
C LEU A 333 7.75 -28.92 15.82
#